data_AF-A0A935QVY5-F1
#
_entry.id   AF-A0A935QVY5-F1
#
_cell.length_a   1.000
_cell.length_b   1.000
_cell.length_c   1.000
_cell.angle_alpha   90.00
_cell.angle_beta   90.00
_cell.angle_gamma   90.00
#
_symmetry.space_group_name_H-M   'P 1'
#
loop_
_entity.id
_entity.type
_entity.pdbx_description
1 polymer ?
#
loop_
_entity_poly.entity_id
_entity_poly.type
_entity_poly.pdbx_seq_one_letter_code
_entity_poly.pdbx_strand_id
1 'polypeptide(L)'
;MEAERLTLSIEGNDCPALSWGEGPLVLALHGFPDLPLTWRHQGPAFAKAGFRLVAPTLRGYAPACACPMCAWPPSPGTRSRSLSSSAAARR
;
A
#
# COMPACT_ATOMS: atom_id res chain seq x y z
N MET A 1 -14.85 -3.10 12.72
CA MET A 1 -13.75 -3.89 12.14
C MET A 1 -12.63 -2.92 11.86
N GLU A 2 -11.53 -3.07 12.58
CA GLU A 2 -10.39 -2.17 12.45
C GLU A 2 -9.60 -2.46 11.18
N ALA A 3 -8.84 -1.46 10.73
CA ALA A 3 -7.96 -1.60 9.58
C ALA A 3 -6.64 -2.24 10.01
N GLU A 4 -6.17 -3.21 9.25
CA GLU A 4 -4.79 -3.70 9.35
C GLU A 4 -3.85 -2.70 8.65
N ARG A 5 -2.73 -2.35 9.30
CA ARG A 5 -1.68 -1.52 8.68
C ARG A 5 -0.70 -2.40 7.92
N LEU A 6 -0.46 -2.06 6.67
CA LEU A 6 0.48 -2.73 5.78
C LEU A 6 1.52 -1.72 5.27
N THR A 7 2.63 -2.24 4.77
CA THR A 7 3.60 -1.49 3.95
C THR A 7 3.66 -2.14 2.58
N LEU A 8 3.42 -1.36 1.53
CA LEU A 8 3.56 -1.81 0.16
C LEU A 8 4.90 -1.31 -0.40
N SER A 9 5.75 -2.25 -0.81
CA SER A 9 7.03 -1.95 -1.44
C SER A 9 6.88 -2.00 -2.97
N ILE A 10 7.03 -0.85 -3.64
CA ILE A 10 6.93 -0.73 -5.11
C ILE A 10 8.23 -0.13 -5.64
N GLU A 11 9.02 -0.92 -6.37
CA GLU A 11 10.28 -0.47 -7.00
C GLU A 11 11.19 0.33 -6.05
N GLY A 12 11.26 -0.08 -4.78
CA GLY A 12 12.08 0.59 -3.75
C GLY A 12 11.41 1.77 -3.04
N ASN A 13 10.10 1.98 -3.20
CA ASN A 13 9.29 2.92 -2.43
C ASN A 13 8.44 2.16 -1.40
N ASP A 14 8.54 2.52 -0.12
CA ASP A 14 7.76 1.89 0.95
C ASP A 14 6.56 2.76 1.35
N CYS A 15 5.40 2.41 0.83
CA CYS A 15 4.18 3.18 1.01
C CYS A 15 3.28 2.53 2.07
N PRO A 16 2.92 3.25 3.15
CA PRO A 16 1.96 2.75 4.13
C PRO A 16 0.60 2.51 3.48
N ALA A 17 -0.11 1.47 3.90
CA ALA A 17 -1.44 1.14 3.43
C ALA A 17 -2.32 0.67 4.59
N LEU A 18 -3.64 0.75 4.38
CA LEU A 18 -4.64 0.15 5.25
C LEU A 18 -5.33 -0.99 4.53
N SER A 19 -5.68 -2.05 5.23
CA SER A 19 -6.47 -3.13 4.66
C SER A 19 -7.61 -3.62 5.55
N TRP A 20 -8.65 -4.15 4.91
CA TRP A 20 -9.81 -4.72 5.56
C TRP A 20 -10.20 -6.03 4.87
N GLY A 21 -10.41 -7.07 5.68
CA GLY A 21 -10.91 -8.36 5.23
C GLY A 21 -9.90 -9.19 4.46
N GLU A 22 -10.37 -10.33 3.99
CA GLU A 22 -9.64 -11.30 3.17
C GLU A 22 -10.50 -11.71 1.97
N GLY A 23 -9.87 -12.20 0.91
CA GLY A 23 -10.55 -12.59 -0.33
C GLY A 23 -10.02 -11.84 -1.56
N PRO A 24 -10.82 -11.73 -2.64
CA PRO A 24 -10.42 -11.05 -3.87
C PRO A 24 -10.05 -9.59 -3.60
N LEU A 25 -8.95 -9.15 -4.22
CA LEU A 25 -8.36 -7.83 -3.97
C LEU A 25 -9.19 -6.71 -4.59
N VAL A 26 -9.48 -5.68 -3.80
CA VAL A 26 -10.01 -4.39 -4.22
C VAL A 26 -9.00 -3.32 -3.83
N LEU A 27 -8.45 -2.61 -4.83
CA LEU A 27 -7.51 -1.52 -4.59
C LEU A 27 -8.28 -0.19 -4.55
N ALA A 28 -8.20 0.52 -3.42
CA ALA A 28 -8.95 1.74 -3.17
C ALA A 28 -8.00 2.96 -3.11
N LEU A 29 -8.01 3.79 -4.16
CA LEU A 29 -7.13 4.95 -4.29
C LEU A 29 -7.84 6.22 -3.79
N HIS A 30 -7.23 6.92 -2.83
CA HIS A 30 -7.76 8.18 -2.34
C HIS A 30 -7.44 9.34 -3.29
N GLY A 31 -8.18 10.45 -3.19
CA GLY A 31 -7.96 11.65 -4.00
C GLY A 31 -7.21 12.75 -3.27
N PHE A 32 -7.34 13.98 -3.76
CA PHE A 32 -6.92 15.19 -3.07
C PHE A 32 -8.11 15.87 -2.39
N PRO A 33 -7.98 16.38 -1.15
CA PRO A 33 -6.89 16.23 -0.19
C PRO A 33 -7.18 15.11 0.83
N ASP A 34 -7.10 13.85 0.42
CA ASP A 34 -7.50 12.69 1.25
C ASP A 34 -6.32 11.82 1.71
N LEU A 35 -6.64 10.83 2.55
CA LEU A 35 -5.72 9.81 3.07
C LEU A 35 -6.35 8.42 2.91
N PRO A 36 -5.60 7.31 3.09
CA PRO A 36 -6.17 5.96 3.09
C PRO A 36 -7.36 5.76 4.05
N LEU A 37 -7.40 6.56 5.12
CA LEU A 37 -8.46 6.53 6.13
C LEU A 37 -9.84 6.97 5.59
N THR A 38 -9.90 7.60 4.41
CA THR A 38 -11.15 7.95 3.74
C THR A 38 -12.04 6.72 3.53
N TRP A 39 -11.42 5.54 3.35
CA TRP A 39 -12.12 4.26 3.15
C TRP A 39 -12.60 3.56 4.43
N ARG A 40 -12.47 4.16 5.62
CA ARG A 40 -12.84 3.52 6.90
C ARG A 40 -14.29 3.04 6.97
N HIS A 41 -15.19 3.64 6.18
CA HIS A 41 -16.61 3.26 6.13
C HIS A 41 -16.87 2.18 5.09
N GLN A 42 -16.20 2.23 3.94
CA GLN A 42 -16.35 1.26 2.86
C GLN A 42 -15.58 -0.03 3.13
N GLY A 43 -14.39 0.03 3.74
CA GLY A 43 -13.54 -1.11 4.06
C GLY A 43 -14.31 -2.23 4.77
N PRO A 44 -15.02 -1.94 5.88
CA PRO A 44 -15.84 -2.93 6.55
C PRO A 44 -16.98 -3.50 5.71
N ALA A 45 -17.55 -2.73 4.77
CA ALA A 45 -18.59 -3.22 3.87
C ALA A 45 -18.02 -4.19 2.82
N PHE A 46 -16.87 -3.88 2.22
CA PHE A 46 -16.20 -4.79 1.29
C PHE A 46 -15.75 -6.09 1.97
N ALA A 47 -15.18 -5.99 3.17
CA ALA A 47 -14.78 -7.15 3.95
C ALA A 47 -15.98 -8.05 4.33
N LYS A 48 -17.13 -7.49 4.67
CA LYS A 48 -18.38 -8.27 4.89
C LYS A 48 -18.88 -8.95 3.62
N ALA A 49 -18.63 -8.37 2.45
CA ALA A 49 -18.94 -8.96 1.15
C ALA A 49 -17.89 -9.99 0.69
N GLY A 50 -16.88 -10.29 1.51
CA GLY A 50 -15.84 -11.30 1.21
C GLY A 50 -14.70 -10.79 0.33
N PHE A 51 -14.50 -9.48 0.25
CA PHE A 51 -13.38 -8.87 -0.48
C PHE A 51 -12.30 -8.38 0.47
N ARG A 52 -11.05 -8.39 -0.01
CA ARG A 52 -9.93 -7.72 0.65
C ARG A 52 -9.76 -6.33 0.06
N LEU A 53 -10.14 -5.29 0.80
CA LEU A 53 -9.88 -3.91 0.39
C LEU A 53 -8.50 -3.48 0.89
N VAL A 54 -7.66 -2.96 0.00
CA VAL A 54 -6.35 -2.36 0.32
C VAL A 54 -6.36 -0.91 -0.15
N ALA A 55 -6.11 0.02 0.77
CA ALA A 55 -6.01 1.44 0.52
C ALA A 55 -4.57 1.91 0.77
N PRO A 56 -3.73 2.07 -0.28
CA PRO A 56 -2.39 2.61 -0.14
C PRO A 56 -2.39 4.12 0.06
N THR A 57 -1.39 4.62 0.78
CA THR A 57 -1.03 6.03 0.73
C THR A 57 -0.44 6.31 -0.65
N LEU A 58 -1.03 7.24 -1.39
CA LEU A 58 -0.51 7.62 -2.69
C LEU A 58 0.80 8.40 -2.56
N ARG A 59 1.61 8.35 -3.62
CA ARG A 59 2.90 9.04 -3.67
C ARG A 59 2.72 10.52 -3.33
N GLY A 60 3.58 11.04 -2.46
CA GLY A 60 3.57 12.44 -2.03
C GLY A 60 2.63 12.76 -0.88
N TYR A 61 1.81 11.81 -0.40
CA TYR A 61 0.93 12.02 0.76
C TYR A 61 1.55 11.61 2.10
N ALA A 62 2.67 10.88 2.08
CA ALA A 62 3.44 10.55 3.29
C ALA A 62 4.95 10.61 3.01
N PRO A 63 5.78 10.94 4.02
CA PRO A 63 7.23 10.95 3.88
C PRO A 63 7.82 9.61 3.40
N ALA A 64 7.30 8.50 3.92
CA ALA A 64 7.73 7.15 3.52
C ALA A 64 7.36 6.82 2.07
N CYS A 65 6.26 7.38 1.57
CA CYS A 65 5.80 7.23 0.19
C CYS A 65 6.20 8.43 -0.68
N ALA A 66 7.31 9.10 -0.34
CA ALA A 66 7.90 10.12 -1.19
C ALA A 66 8.67 9.46 -2.35
N CYS A 67 8.81 10.18 -3.47
CA CYS A 67 9.68 9.74 -4.54
C CYS A 67 11.14 9.75 -4.05
N PRO A 68 11.86 8.60 -4.00
CA PRO A 68 13.25 8.55 -3.56
C PRO A 68 14.17 9.30 -4.51
N MET A 69 13.77 9.50 -5.76
CA MET A 69 14.49 10.36 -6.71
C MET A 69 14.31 11.86 -6.41
N CYS A 70 13.23 12.25 -5.72
CA CYS A 70 13.00 13.63 -5.28
C CYS A 70 13.51 13.88 -3.84
N ALA A 71 13.89 12.83 -3.11
CA ALA A 71 14.61 12.96 -1.86
C ALA A 71 16.02 13.47 -2.18
N TRP A 72 16.16 14.79 -2.16
CA TRP A 72 17.41 15.48 -2.38
C TRP A 72 18.09 15.77 -1.02
N PRO A 73 19.41 15.48 -0.87
CA PRO A 73 20.29 14.78 -1.80
C PRO A 73 20.00 13.27 -1.79
N PRO A 74 20.35 12.52 -2.86
CA PRO A 74 20.24 11.07 -2.85
C PRO A 74 21.11 10.51 -1.73
N SER A 75 20.52 9.74 -0.81
CA SER A 75 21.28 9.03 0.22
C SER A 75 22.34 8.14 -0.45
N PRO A 76 23.64 8.30 -0.14
CA PRO A 76 24.65 7.43 -0.69
C PRO A 76 24.48 6.03 -0.06
N GLY A 77 23.89 5.08 -0.80
CA GLY A 77 23.97 3.67 -0.43
C GLY A 77 22.71 2.81 -0.54
N THR A 78 21.57 3.29 -1.04
CA THR A 78 20.39 2.42 -1.21
C THR A 78 20.55 1.50 -2.41
N ARG A 79 21.27 0.39 -2.23
CA ARG A 79 21.24 -0.75 -3.15
C ARG A 79 19.84 -1.36 -3.08
N SER A 80 19.04 -1.18 -4.12
CA SER A 80 17.80 -1.93 -4.32
C SER A 80 18.15 -3.41 -4.44
N ARG A 81 17.87 -4.23 -3.41
CA ARG A 81 17.78 -5.68 -3.61
C ARG A 81 16.38 -5.96 -4.13
N SER A 82 16.27 -6.25 -5.42
CA SER A 82 15.06 -6.85 -5.97
C SER A 82 14.94 -8.27 -5.40
N LEU A 83 13.97 -8.50 -4.53
CA LEU A 83 13.52 -9.86 -4.24
C LEU A 83 12.53 -10.25 -5.33
N SER A 84 12.97 -11.10 -6.26
CA SER A 84 12.06 -11.83 -7.14
C SER A 84 11.29 -12.84 -6.29
N SER A 85 10.00 -12.61 -6.07
CA SER A 85 9.10 -13.65 -5.58
C SER A 85 8.84 -14.62 -6.73
N SER A 86 9.58 -15.72 -6.76
CA SER A 86 9.19 -16.88 -7.56
C SER A 86 7.98 -17.52 -6.88
N ALA A 87 6.78 -17.22 -7.38
CA ALA A 87 5.58 -17.98 -7.06
C ALA A 87 5.79 -19.42 -7.55
N ALA A 88 6.26 -20.29 -6.65
CA ALA A 88 6.25 -21.73 -6.86
C ALA A 88 4.79 -22.20 -6.81
N ALA A 89 4.15 -22.20 -7.98
CA ALA A 89 2.94 -22.97 -8.22
C ALA A 89 3.24 -24.43 -7.87
N ARG A 90 2.71 -24.90 -6.73
CA ARG A 90 2.53 -26.33 -6.48
C ARG A 90 1.03 -26.61 -6.57
N ARG A 91 0.77 -27.58 -7.44
CA ARG A 91 -0.52 -28.19 -7.74
C ARG A 91 -1.12 -28.85 -6.50
#